data_AF-A0A1I6R1U1-F1
#
_entry.id   AF-A0A1I6R1U1-F1
#
_cell.length_a   1.000
_cell.length_b   1.000
_cell.length_c   1.000
_cell.angle_alpha   90.00
_cell.angle_beta   90.00
_cell.angle_gamma   90.00
#
_symmetry.space_group_name_H-M   'P 1'
#
loop_
_entity.id
_entity.type
_entity.pdbx_description
1 polymer ?
#
loop_
_entity_poly.entity_id
_entity_poly.type
_entity_poly.pdbx_seq_one_letter_code
_entity_poly.pdbx_strand_id
1 'polypeptide(L)'
;MSQNIEQHELYENARYRIKQKKRLYFHFIVFLVGSVFLIILNKIFKVGETLIENWFVWAIILWFFLFILHVINVFVTKKFMDRNWEREQIEKLVKKQKLKIAELEKESLKKIEEEQKLIESKKKENQQNSLNKE
;
A
#
# COMPACT_ATOMS: atom_id res chain seq x y z
N MET A 1 -22.89 1.83 13.04
CA MET A 1 -21.44 2.08 13.11
C MET A 1 -20.70 1.64 11.84
N SER A 2 -20.91 0.43 11.31
CA SER A 2 -20.15 -0.06 10.12
C SER A 2 -20.35 0.76 8.84
N GLN A 3 -21.56 1.30 8.59
CA GLN A 3 -21.87 2.13 7.43
C GLN A 3 -21.02 3.43 7.34
N ASN A 4 -20.58 3.97 8.47
CA ASN A 4 -19.81 5.22 8.52
C ASN A 4 -18.32 4.99 8.16
N ILE A 5 -17.79 3.80 8.49
CA ILE A 5 -16.39 3.42 8.19
C ILE A 5 -16.22 3.19 6.68
N GLU A 6 -17.20 2.55 6.04
CA GLU A 6 -17.19 2.28 4.60
C GLU A 6 -17.21 3.59 3.78
N GLN A 7 -18.05 4.56 4.18
CA GLN A 7 -18.12 5.89 3.56
C GLN A 7 -16.80 6.67 3.75
N HIS A 8 -16.19 6.59 4.94
CA HIS A 8 -14.92 7.25 5.23
C HIS A 8 -13.79 6.69 4.35
N GLU A 9 -13.74 5.36 4.19
CA GLU A 9 -12.73 4.69 3.37
C GLU A 9 -12.87 5.02 1.87
N LEU A 10 -14.11 5.10 1.37
CA LEU A 10 -14.39 5.55 -0.01
C LEU A 10 -13.94 6.99 -0.24
N TYR A 11 -14.16 7.88 0.73
CA TYR A 11 -13.73 9.28 0.65
C TYR A 11 -12.21 9.43 0.69
N GLU A 12 -11.52 8.72 1.59
CA GLU A 12 -10.05 8.68 1.66
C GLU A 12 -9.45 8.20 0.33
N ASN A 13 -10.02 7.14 -0.24
CA ASN A 13 -9.60 6.58 -1.52
C ASN A 13 -9.77 7.58 -2.68
N ALA A 14 -10.87 8.33 -2.71
CA ALA A 14 -11.10 9.38 -3.69
C ALA A 14 -10.12 10.56 -3.53
N ARG A 15 -9.87 11.01 -2.30
CA ARG A 15 -8.90 12.08 -1.98
C ARG A 15 -7.49 11.71 -2.39
N TYR A 16 -7.10 10.45 -2.19
CA TYR A 16 -5.78 9.96 -2.55
C TYR A 16 -5.55 9.98 -4.07
N ARG A 17 -6.54 9.54 -4.86
CA ARG A 17 -6.48 9.61 -6.34
C ARG A 17 -6.31 11.04 -6.85
N ILE A 18 -6.97 12.01 -6.20
CA ILE A 18 -6.83 13.43 -6.55
C ILE A 18 -5.43 13.96 -6.21
N LYS A 19 -4.86 13.59 -5.05
CA LYS A 19 -3.48 13.95 -4.67
C LYS A 19 -2.45 13.41 -5.65
N GLN A 20 -2.65 12.18 -6.16
CA GLN A 20 -1.75 11.60 -7.15
C GLN A 20 -1.77 12.38 -8.47
N LYS A 21 -2.96 12.73 -8.98
CA LYS A 21 -3.09 13.55 -10.20
C LYS A 21 -2.44 14.93 -10.02
N LYS A 22 -2.71 15.61 -8.90
CA LYS A 22 -2.10 16.93 -8.60
C LYS A 22 -0.58 16.88 -8.56
N ARG A 23 0.00 15.82 -7.98
CA ARG A 23 1.46 15.66 -7.93
C ARG A 23 2.05 15.54 -9.34
N LEU A 24 1.41 14.83 -10.26
CA LEU A 24 1.88 14.72 -11.65
C LEU A 24 1.92 16.10 -12.34
N TYR A 25 0.83 16.87 -12.22
CA TYR A 25 0.75 18.21 -12.81
C TYR A 25 1.79 19.17 -12.22
N PHE A 26 1.98 19.17 -10.90
CA PHE A 26 2.98 20.04 -10.26
C PHE A 26 4.39 19.85 -10.85
N HIS A 27 4.82 18.60 -11.03
CA HIS A 27 6.13 18.31 -11.62
C HIS A 27 6.22 18.68 -13.09
N PHE A 28 5.14 18.49 -13.86
CA PHE A 28 5.07 18.94 -15.25
C PHE A 28 5.23 20.47 -15.37
N ILE A 29 4.54 21.23 -14.51
CA ILE A 29 4.65 22.70 -14.48
C ILE A 29 6.07 23.12 -14.06
N VAL A 30 6.64 22.55 -12.99
CA VAL A 30 8.00 22.89 -12.52
C VAL A 30 9.05 22.57 -13.60
N PHE A 31 8.90 21.46 -14.32
CA PHE A 31 9.80 21.12 -15.42
C PHE A 31 9.72 22.11 -16.58
N LEU A 32 8.50 22.48 -16.98
CA LEU A 32 8.28 23.43 -18.07
C LEU A 32 8.84 24.81 -17.72
N VAL A 33 8.59 25.28 -16.50
CA VAL A 33 9.15 26.55 -15.98
C VAL A 33 10.69 26.47 -15.87
N GLY A 34 11.24 25.39 -15.35
CA GLY A 34 12.69 25.19 -15.23
C GLY A 34 13.40 25.16 -16.59
N SER A 35 12.79 24.53 -17.59
CA SER A 35 13.31 24.49 -18.96
C SER A 35 13.33 25.88 -19.61
N VAL A 36 12.23 26.64 -19.47
CA VAL A 36 12.16 28.02 -19.97
C VAL A 36 13.15 28.93 -19.23
N PHE A 37 13.30 28.77 -17.91
CA PHE A 37 14.26 29.53 -17.11
C PHE A 37 15.70 29.32 -17.56
N LEU A 38 16.11 28.09 -17.87
CA LEU A 38 17.45 27.78 -18.38
C LEU A 38 17.72 28.40 -19.76
N ILE A 39 16.72 28.37 -20.66
CA ILE A 39 16.82 29.01 -21.98
C ILE A 39 16.99 30.53 -21.84
N ILE A 40 16.24 31.15 -20.93
CA ILE A 40 16.34 32.58 -20.65
C ILE A 40 17.70 32.93 -20.05
N LEU A 41 18.22 32.13 -19.12
CA LEU A 41 19.54 32.31 -18.53
C LEU A 41 20.63 32.29 -19.61
N ASN A 42 20.57 31.35 -20.55
CA ASN A 42 21.53 31.32 -21.65
C ASN A 42 21.39 32.52 -22.59
N LYS A 43 20.17 32.82 -23.03
CA LYS A 43 19.91 33.79 -24.09
C LYS A 43 20.06 35.26 -23.64
N ILE A 44 19.68 35.58 -22.41
CA ILE A 44 19.71 36.96 -21.89
C ILE A 44 21.06 37.28 -21.27
N PHE A 45 21.61 36.38 -20.46
CA PHE A 45 22.78 36.73 -19.69
C PHE A 45 24.08 36.58 -20.48
N LYS A 46 24.19 35.67 -21.47
CA LYS A 46 25.48 35.34 -22.14
C LYS A 46 26.66 35.15 -21.16
N VAL A 47 26.36 34.93 -19.88
CA VAL A 47 27.35 34.89 -18.81
C VAL A 47 28.06 33.56 -18.98
N GLY A 48 29.35 33.60 -19.32
CA GLY A 48 30.19 32.40 -19.44
C GLY A 48 31.10 32.36 -20.67
N GLU A 49 30.82 33.13 -21.74
CA GLU A 49 31.71 33.19 -22.92
C GLU A 49 33.15 33.61 -22.56
N THR A 50 33.33 34.33 -21.45
CA THR A 50 34.64 34.82 -20.99
C THR A 50 35.34 33.95 -19.94
N LEU A 51 34.67 32.95 -19.34
CA LEU A 51 35.23 32.18 -18.21
C LEU A 51 35.28 30.67 -18.46
N ILE A 52 34.26 30.09 -19.12
CA ILE A 52 34.19 28.65 -19.42
C ILE A 52 33.34 28.50 -20.70
N GLU A 53 33.98 28.17 -21.83
CA GLU A 53 33.26 27.84 -23.07
C GLU A 53 32.18 26.78 -22.79
N ASN A 54 30.95 27.03 -23.26
CA ASN A 54 29.85 26.06 -23.25
C ASN A 54 29.37 25.56 -21.86
N TRP A 55 29.58 26.31 -20.77
CA TRP A 55 29.11 25.90 -19.42
C TRP A 55 27.61 25.56 -19.36
N PHE A 56 26.80 26.20 -20.22
CA PHE A 56 25.37 25.94 -20.36
C PHE A 56 25.06 24.50 -20.80
N VAL A 57 25.95 23.87 -21.58
CA VAL A 57 25.82 22.47 -22.01
C VAL A 57 25.88 21.56 -20.77
N TRP A 58 26.81 21.82 -19.85
CA TRP A 58 26.90 21.09 -18.58
C TRP A 58 25.69 21.34 -17.67
N ALA A 59 25.19 22.58 -17.63
CA ALA A 59 23.99 22.92 -16.87
C ALA A 59 22.74 22.19 -17.42
N ILE A 60 22.56 22.15 -18.74
CA ILE A 60 21.49 21.38 -19.39
C ILE A 60 21.65 19.89 -19.11
N ILE A 61 22.86 19.34 -19.25
CA ILE A 61 23.09 17.90 -19.04
C ILE A 61 22.74 17.50 -17.61
N LEU A 62 23.19 18.27 -16.61
CA LEU A 62 22.88 18.01 -15.21
C LEU A 62 21.37 18.12 -14.96
N TRP A 63 20.72 19.16 -15.49
CA TRP A 63 19.29 19.37 -15.34
C TRP A 63 18.46 18.29 -16.02
N PHE A 64 18.87 17.87 -17.22
CA PHE A 64 18.25 16.80 -17.99
C PHE A 64 18.43 15.44 -17.29
N PHE A 65 19.59 15.17 -16.70
CA PHE A 65 19.83 13.96 -15.92
C PHE A 65 18.91 13.89 -14.69
N LEU A 66 18.80 14.99 -13.94
CA LEU A 66 17.86 15.08 -12.81
C LEU A 66 16.41 14.89 -13.28
N PHE A 67 16.04 15.43 -14.44
CA PHE A 67 14.73 15.23 -15.03
C PHE A 67 14.45 13.77 -15.40
N ILE A 68 15.41 13.05 -16.00
CA ILE A 68 15.26 11.63 -16.31
C ILE A 68 15.02 10.81 -15.03
N LEU A 69 15.85 11.01 -13.99
CA LEU A 69 15.64 10.34 -12.69
C LEU A 69 14.26 10.65 -12.10
N HIS A 70 13.82 11.89 -12.24
CA HIS A 70 12.51 12.32 -11.78
C HIS A 70 11.36 11.63 -12.54
N VAL A 71 11.45 11.55 -13.87
CA VAL A 71 10.47 10.85 -14.72
C VAL A 71 10.42 9.37 -14.39
N ILE A 72 11.56 8.69 -14.25
CA ILE A 72 11.60 7.27 -13.87
C ILE A 72 10.96 7.08 -12.49
N ASN A 73 11.27 7.91 -11.50
CA ASN A 73 10.71 7.77 -10.15
C ASN A 73 9.19 8.04 -10.11
N VAL A 74 8.70 9.04 -10.83
CA VAL A 74 7.27 9.39 -10.83
C VAL A 74 6.45 8.49 -11.76
N PHE A 75 7.01 7.98 -12.84
CA PHE A 75 6.27 7.22 -13.85
C PHE A 75 6.42 5.70 -13.70
N VAL A 76 7.60 5.21 -13.29
CA VAL A 76 7.87 3.78 -13.08
C VAL A 76 7.57 3.38 -11.65
N THR A 77 8.20 4.01 -10.65
CA THR A 77 8.05 3.60 -9.24
C THR A 77 6.60 3.73 -8.75
N LYS A 78 5.89 4.78 -9.16
CA LYS A 78 4.49 5.00 -8.75
C LYS A 78 3.45 4.18 -9.51
N LYS A 79 3.75 3.74 -10.75
CA LYS A 79 2.85 2.91 -11.56
C LYS A 79 3.06 1.41 -11.27
N PHE A 80 4.29 1.02 -10.95
CA PHE A 80 4.63 -0.37 -10.61
C PHE A 80 4.30 -0.70 -9.15
N MET A 81 4.52 0.24 -8.21
CA MET A 81 4.05 0.16 -6.83
C MET A 81 2.65 0.79 -6.68
N ASP A 82 1.79 0.59 -7.67
CA ASP A 82 0.42 1.08 -7.62
C ASP A 82 -0.39 0.28 -6.60
N ARG A 83 -1.45 0.89 -6.07
CA ARG A 83 -2.31 0.30 -5.04
C ARG A 83 -2.95 -1.03 -5.43
N ASN A 84 -2.94 -1.40 -6.71
CA ASN A 84 -3.37 -2.73 -7.14
C ASN A 84 -2.43 -3.82 -6.61
N TRP A 85 -1.11 -3.61 -6.64
CA TRP A 85 -0.17 -4.56 -6.06
C TRP A 85 -0.36 -4.65 -4.53
N GLU A 86 -0.49 -3.50 -3.86
CA GLU A 86 -0.73 -3.44 -2.42
C GLU A 86 -2.04 -4.15 -2.03
N ARG A 87 -3.12 -3.91 -2.78
CA ARG A 87 -4.41 -4.56 -2.59
C ARG A 87 -4.33 -6.07 -2.80
N GLU A 88 -3.62 -6.54 -3.82
CA GLU A 88 -3.40 -7.97 -4.04
C GLU A 88 -2.63 -8.63 -2.89
N GLN A 89 -1.63 -7.94 -2.32
CA GLN A 89 -0.89 -8.46 -1.16
C GLN A 89 -1.78 -8.51 0.09
N ILE A 90 -2.55 -7.45 0.35
CA ILE A 90 -3.49 -7.40 1.47
C ILE A 90 -4.56 -8.49 1.33
N GLU A 91 -5.13 -8.67 0.14
CA GLU A 91 -6.14 -9.70 -0.10
C GLU A 91 -5.59 -11.11 0.13
N LYS A 92 -4.34 -11.37 -0.30
CA LYS A 92 -3.64 -12.64 -0.02
C LYS A 92 -3.44 -12.86 1.48
N LEU A 93 -3.03 -11.84 2.23
CA LEU A 93 -2.83 -11.93 3.68
C LEU A 93 -4.15 -12.14 4.43
N VAL A 94 -5.19 -11.37 4.09
CA VAL A 94 -6.54 -11.50 4.67
C VAL A 94 -7.11 -12.89 4.38
N LYS A 95 -6.94 -13.42 3.17
CA LYS A 95 -7.38 -14.78 2.82
C LYS A 95 -6.71 -15.84 3.70
N LYS A 96 -5.39 -15.73 3.93
CA LYS A 96 -4.65 -16.64 4.83
C LYS A 96 -5.17 -16.55 6.27
N GLN A 97 -5.39 -15.34 6.77
CA GLN A 97 -5.93 -15.13 8.12
C GLN A 97 -7.33 -15.72 8.27
N LYS A 98 -8.24 -15.48 7.31
CA LYS A 98 -9.59 -16.06 7.31
C LYS A 98 -9.57 -17.59 7.31
N LEU A 99 -8.69 -18.20 6.52
CA LEU A 99 -8.52 -19.66 6.50
C LEU A 99 -8.04 -20.18 7.86
N LYS A 100 -7.07 -19.50 8.49
CA LYS A 100 -6.57 -19.93 9.81
C LYS A 100 -7.62 -19.79 10.91
N ILE A 101 -8.41 -18.71 10.89
CA ILE A 101 -9.53 -18.52 11.83
C ILE A 101 -10.56 -19.65 11.65
N ALA A 102 -10.93 -19.97 10.41
CA ALA A 102 -11.89 -21.05 10.13
C ALA A 102 -11.37 -22.44 10.57
N GLU A 103 -10.07 -22.70 10.49
CA GLU A 103 -9.45 -23.92 11.00
C GLU A 103 -9.49 -23.98 12.53
N LEU A 104 -9.11 -22.89 13.20
CA LEU A 104 -9.16 -22.79 14.67
C LEU A 104 -10.58 -22.92 15.21
N GLU A 105 -11.57 -22.35 14.53
CA GLU A 105 -13.00 -22.52 14.87
C GLU A 105 -13.45 -23.97 14.75
N LYS A 106 -13.00 -24.71 13.72
CA LYS A 106 -13.30 -26.14 13.59
C LYS A 106 -12.63 -26.97 14.68
N GLU A 107 -11.38 -26.66 15.02
CA GLU A 107 -10.66 -27.34 16.10
C GLU A 107 -11.29 -27.09 17.47
N SER A 108 -11.70 -25.85 17.76
CA SER A 108 -12.37 -25.53 19.02
C SER A 108 -13.71 -26.23 19.16
N LEU A 109 -14.52 -26.26 18.09
CA LEU A 109 -15.79 -26.99 18.08
C LEU A 109 -15.61 -28.50 18.31
N LYS A 110 -14.59 -29.12 17.69
CA LYS A 110 -14.28 -30.54 17.92
C LYS A 110 -13.88 -30.82 19.36
N LYS A 111 -13.01 -29.98 19.95
CA LYS A 111 -12.61 -30.12 21.36
C LYS A 111 -13.79 -29.99 22.31
N ILE A 112 -14.69 -29.04 22.05
CA ILE A 112 -15.93 -28.89 22.82
C ILE A 112 -16.79 -30.15 22.71
N GLU A 113 -16.94 -30.72 21.51
CA GLU A 113 -17.72 -31.96 21.32
C GLU A 113 -17.10 -33.16 22.05
N GLU A 114 -15.77 -33.30 22.02
CA GLU A 114 -15.03 -34.35 22.76
C GLU A 114 -15.16 -34.19 24.27
N GLU A 115 -15.03 -32.96 24.79
CA GLU A 115 -15.24 -32.66 26.22
C GLU A 115 -16.68 -32.96 26.65
N GLN A 116 -17.69 -32.60 25.84
CA GLN A 116 -19.09 -32.91 26.11
C GLN A 116 -19.32 -34.43 26.16
N LYS A 117 -18.76 -35.20 25.21
CA LYS A 117 -18.85 -36.67 25.21
C LYS A 117 -18.19 -37.30 26.45
N LEU A 118 -17.05 -36.76 26.89
CA LEU A 118 -16.36 -37.23 28.10
C LEU A 118 -17.15 -36.89 29.38
N ILE A 119 -17.78 -35.72 29.44
CA ILE A 119 -18.65 -35.32 30.56
C ILE A 119 -19.88 -36.24 30.61
N GLU A 120 -20.51 -36.50 29.46
CA GLU A 120 -21.66 -37.39 29.30
C GLU A 120 -21.30 -38.83 29.74
N SER A 121 -20.15 -39.36 29.33
CA SER A 121 -19.72 -40.71 29.70
C SER A 121 -19.43 -40.83 31.21
N LYS A 122 -18.76 -39.84 31.80
CA LYS A 122 -18.51 -39.79 33.26
C LYS A 122 -19.79 -39.70 34.06
N LYS A 123 -20.80 -38.97 33.56
CA LYS A 123 -22.11 -38.86 34.22
C LYS A 123 -22.83 -40.22 34.23
N LYS A 124 -22.81 -40.94 33.11
CA LYS A 124 -23.40 -42.29 32.99
C LYS A 124 -22.69 -43.31 33.89
N GLU A 125 -21.37 -43.27 33.96
CA GLU A 125 -20.57 -44.14 34.85
C GLU A 125 -20.87 -43.89 36.34
N ASN A 126 -20.93 -42.63 36.76
CA ASN A 126 -21.28 -42.27 38.14
C ASN A 126 -22.69 -42.72 38.53
N GLN A 127 -23.65 -42.62 37.61
CA GLN A 127 -25.04 -43.02 37.83
C GLN A 127 -25.18 -44.56 37.93
N GLN A 128 -24.43 -45.31 37.12
CA GLN A 128 -24.34 -46.77 37.22
C GLN A 128 -23.73 -47.22 38.56
N ASN A 129 -22.68 -46.54 39.01
CA ASN A 129 -21.99 -46.86 40.27
C ASN A 129 -22.84 -46.51 41.51
N SER A 130 -23.76 -45.55 41.43
CA SER A 130 -24.73 -45.28 42.50
C SER A 130 -25.86 -46.32 42.56
N LEU A 131 -26.28 -46.89 41.43
CA LEU A 131 -27.32 -47.92 41.35
C LEU A 131 -26.84 -49.30 41.82
N ASN A 132 -25.54 -49.58 41.75
CA ASN A 132 -24.95 -50.85 42.19
C ASN A 132 -24.52 -50.85 43.69
N LYS A 133 -24.73 -49.74 44.41
CA LYS A 133 -24.35 -49.57 45.83
C LYS A 133 -25.52 -49.63 46.81
N GLU A 134 -26.75 -49.74 46.32
CA GLU A 134 -27.95 -50.15 47.09
C GLU A 134 -28.17 -51.66 46.93
#